data_AF-A0A2W4LWN0-F1
#
_entry.id   AF-A0A2W4LWN0-F1
#
_cell.length_a   1.000
_cell.length_b   1.000
_cell.length_c   1.000
_cell.angle_alpha   90.00
_cell.angle_beta   90.00
_cell.angle_gamma   90.00
#
_symmetry.space_group_name_H-M   'P 1'
#
loop_
_entity.id
_entity.type
_entity.pdbx_description
1 polymer ?
#
loop_
_entity_poly.entity_id
_entity_poly.type
_entity_poly.pdbx_seq_one_letter_code
_entity_poly.pdbx_strand_id
1 'polypeptide(L)'
;MMKDARKTAYVDDASAGSAVEASRVTAATIPFAKLVSDNLDFVWRCLRRFGVRPADVDDAAQQVFLIANEKLASIRPGSERSFLVGVATRVASHSRRATQRREAAQQRLSGYPPQSPDPEALARQAEARDLLDRVLDKMSSELRSVFVLFELEELTIDEVANLLGLPRGTVATRLRRARMVFQNEVRSLERFPGGREP
;
A
#
# COMPACT_ATOMS: atom_id res chain seq x y z
N MET A 1 -13.49 69.00 52.16
CA MET A 1 -14.12 68.02 51.25
C MET A 1 -13.11 66.90 51.03
N MET A 2 -13.22 65.76 51.73
CA MET A 2 -13.90 64.53 51.25
C MET A 2 -13.31 64.05 49.91
N LYS A 3 -12.72 62.86 49.71
CA LYS A 3 -12.66 61.60 50.46
C LYS A 3 -11.46 60.78 49.93
N ASP A 4 -10.73 60.15 50.84
CA ASP A 4 -10.46 58.69 50.88
C ASP A 4 -10.59 57.86 49.60
N ALA A 5 -9.51 57.13 49.26
CA ALA A 5 -9.51 55.66 49.22
C ALA A 5 -8.10 55.09 48.98
N ARG A 6 -7.59 54.34 49.98
CA ARG A 6 -6.46 53.41 49.88
C ARG A 6 -6.88 52.09 49.20
N LYS A 7 -6.00 51.51 48.38
CA LYS A 7 -5.76 50.03 48.21
C LYS A 7 -4.54 49.85 47.28
N THR A 8 -3.35 49.45 47.70
CA THR A 8 -2.82 48.11 48.13
C THR A 8 -2.54 47.13 46.97
N ALA A 9 -1.36 46.49 47.06
CA ALA A 9 -0.76 45.37 46.29
C ALA A 9 0.09 45.81 45.09
N TYR A 10 1.44 45.76 45.10
CA TYR A 10 2.41 44.67 45.36
C TYR A 10 2.51 43.65 44.20
N VAL A 11 3.74 43.61 43.65
CA VAL A 11 4.42 42.78 42.62
C VAL A 11 3.74 41.51 42.08
N ASP A 12 3.97 41.26 40.79
CA ASP A 12 4.51 39.96 40.38
C ASP A 12 5.46 40.07 39.19
N ASP A 13 6.60 39.42 39.37
CA ASP A 13 7.63 39.04 38.39
C ASP A 13 7.10 37.86 37.54
N ALA A 14 7.84 37.53 36.48
CA ALA A 14 7.68 36.36 35.62
C ALA A 14 6.75 36.48 34.39
N SER A 15 7.37 36.52 33.21
CA SER A 15 7.27 35.38 32.29
C SER A 15 8.25 35.51 31.13
N ALA A 16 9.51 35.22 31.43
CA ALA A 16 10.43 34.60 30.48
C ALA A 16 9.88 33.20 30.11
N GLY A 17 8.85 33.16 29.27
CA GLY A 17 8.10 31.94 28.94
C GLY A 17 7.92 31.66 27.44
N SER A 18 8.27 32.58 26.55
CA SER A 18 7.89 32.47 25.13
C SER A 18 8.88 31.70 24.24
N ALA A 19 10.08 31.36 24.72
CA ALA A 19 11.13 30.75 23.88
C ALA A 19 11.34 29.24 24.13
N VAL A 20 10.66 28.65 25.12
CA VAL A 20 10.91 27.26 25.55
C VAL A 20 9.95 26.25 24.88
N GLU A 21 8.92 26.73 24.16
CA GLU A 21 7.85 25.86 23.66
C GLU A 21 8.06 25.35 22.22
N ALA A 22 8.97 25.96 21.44
CA ALA A 22 9.31 25.48 20.09
C ALA A 22 10.32 24.30 20.08
N SER A 23 10.82 23.89 21.26
CA SER A 23 11.91 22.93 21.40
C SER A 23 11.52 21.65 22.17
N ARG A 24 10.25 21.25 22.12
CA ARG A 24 9.79 19.98 22.70
C ARG A 24 9.27 19.04 21.63
N VAL A 25 10.14 18.07 21.31
CA VAL A 25 9.83 16.76 20.71
C VAL A 25 9.52 16.78 19.21
N THR A 26 10.51 17.15 18.39
CA THR A 26 10.68 16.39 17.13
C THR A 26 11.18 15.01 17.53
N ALA A 27 10.28 14.10 17.87
CA ALA A 27 10.60 12.67 17.85
C ALA A 27 11.30 12.41 16.52
N ALA A 28 12.47 11.76 16.53
CA ALA A 28 13.34 11.58 15.38
C ALA A 28 12.55 10.98 14.21
N THR A 29 11.98 11.87 13.40
CA THR A 29 11.11 11.51 12.28
C THR A 29 12.07 11.23 11.13
N ILE A 30 11.94 10.06 10.50
CA ILE A 30 12.78 9.72 9.35
C ILE A 30 12.65 10.84 8.31
N PRO A 31 13.77 11.39 7.79
CA PRO A 31 13.71 12.35 6.70
C PRO A 31 12.93 11.78 5.51
N PHE A 32 12.00 12.53 4.95
CA PHE A 32 11.14 12.04 3.86
C PHE A 32 11.95 11.45 2.69
N ALA A 33 13.03 12.13 2.29
CA ALA A 33 13.92 11.63 1.24
C ALA A 33 14.47 10.23 1.55
N LYS A 34 14.82 9.96 2.82
CA LYS A 34 15.29 8.65 3.28
C LYS A 34 14.17 7.62 3.31
N LEU A 35 12.97 8.02 3.73
CA LEU A 35 11.78 7.15 3.68
C LEU A 35 11.52 6.66 2.24
N VAL A 36 11.63 7.56 1.26
CA VAL A 36 11.47 7.23 -0.16
C VAL A 36 12.61 6.32 -0.64
N SER A 37 13.87 6.73 -0.46
CA SER A 37 15.02 5.96 -0.98
C SER A 37 15.07 4.53 -0.44
N ASP A 38 14.73 4.33 0.84
CA ASP A 38 14.85 3.03 1.50
C ASP A 38 13.68 2.07 1.14
N ASN A 39 12.60 2.59 0.52
CA ASN A 39 11.36 1.82 0.35
C ASN A 39 10.72 1.90 -1.04
N LEU A 40 11.19 2.76 -1.94
CA LEU A 40 10.57 2.95 -3.26
C LEU A 40 10.45 1.64 -4.04
N ASP A 41 11.54 0.89 -4.18
CA ASP A 41 11.55 -0.37 -4.94
C ASP A 41 10.60 -1.40 -4.35
N PHE A 42 10.55 -1.50 -3.02
CA PHE A 42 9.65 -2.40 -2.31
C PHE A 42 8.17 -2.02 -2.54
N VAL A 43 7.83 -0.74 -2.38
CA VAL A 43 6.47 -0.23 -2.61
C VAL A 43 6.06 -0.43 -4.06
N TRP A 44 6.94 -0.14 -5.01
CA TRP A 44 6.70 -0.31 -6.43
C TRP A 44 6.40 -1.77 -6.78
N ARG A 45 7.23 -2.71 -6.31
CA ARG A 45 7.00 -4.16 -6.49
C ARG A 45 5.67 -4.59 -5.87
N CYS A 46 5.38 -4.15 -4.65
CA CYS A 46 4.11 -4.44 -3.99
C CYS A 46 2.92 -3.94 -4.80
N LEU A 47 2.92 -2.69 -5.27
CA LEU A 47 1.81 -2.12 -6.05
C LEU A 47 1.56 -2.91 -7.34
N ARG A 48 2.62 -3.24 -8.08
CA ARG A 48 2.53 -4.09 -9.26
C ARG A 48 1.90 -5.44 -8.92
N ARG A 49 2.40 -6.12 -7.89
CA ARG A 49 1.89 -7.44 -7.46
C ARG A 49 0.51 -7.39 -6.84
N PHE A 50 0.12 -6.27 -6.25
CA PHE A 50 -1.23 -6.04 -5.74
C PHE A 50 -2.25 -5.76 -6.86
N GLY A 51 -1.80 -5.64 -8.12
CA GLY A 51 -2.64 -5.54 -9.31
C GLY A 51 -2.87 -4.13 -9.82
N VAL A 52 -1.96 -3.20 -9.53
CA VAL A 52 -1.90 -1.92 -10.27
C VAL A 52 -1.40 -2.21 -11.68
N ARG A 53 -2.06 -1.63 -12.70
CA ARG A 53 -1.65 -1.81 -14.10
C ARG A 53 -0.24 -1.24 -14.31
N PRO A 54 0.60 -1.84 -15.18
CA PRO A 54 1.96 -1.38 -15.43
C PRO A 54 2.07 0.14 -15.71
N ALA A 55 1.14 0.69 -16.49
CA ALA A 55 1.10 2.10 -16.84
C ALA A 55 0.75 3.04 -15.66
N ASP A 56 0.16 2.52 -14.58
CA ASP A 56 -0.30 3.30 -13.43
C ASP A 56 0.60 3.09 -12.19
N VAL A 57 1.64 2.23 -12.25
CA VAL A 57 2.42 1.85 -11.06
C VAL A 57 3.22 3.03 -10.51
N ASP A 58 3.84 3.82 -11.39
CA ASP A 58 4.66 4.97 -11.00
C ASP A 58 3.77 6.05 -10.32
N ASP A 59 2.62 6.34 -10.91
CA ASP A 59 1.62 7.26 -10.33
C ASP A 59 1.09 6.75 -8.99
N ALA A 60 0.82 5.45 -8.88
CA ALA A 60 0.38 4.85 -7.62
C ALA A 60 1.47 4.91 -6.55
N ALA A 61 2.74 4.68 -6.92
CA ALA A 61 3.87 4.81 -6.00
C ALA A 61 4.02 6.25 -5.52
N GLN A 62 3.92 7.22 -6.44
CA GLN A 62 3.90 8.63 -6.08
C GLN A 62 2.77 8.94 -5.10
N GLN A 63 1.54 8.45 -5.36
CA GLN A 63 0.41 8.65 -4.47
C GLN A 63 0.67 8.08 -3.05
N VAL A 64 1.29 6.90 -2.96
CA VAL A 64 1.67 6.31 -1.66
C VAL A 64 2.60 7.24 -0.88
N PHE A 65 3.63 7.76 -1.54
CA PHE A 65 4.61 8.64 -0.89
C PHE A 65 4.08 10.05 -0.61
N LEU A 66 3.16 10.58 -1.43
CA LEU A 66 2.45 11.83 -1.12
C LEU A 66 1.64 11.70 0.17
N ILE A 67 0.86 10.62 0.30
CA ILE A 67 0.11 10.32 1.53
C ILE A 67 1.07 10.13 2.73
N ALA A 68 2.23 9.51 2.51
CA ALA A 68 3.24 9.35 3.55
C ALA A 68 3.84 10.69 3.99
N ASN A 69 4.11 11.60 3.04
CA ASN A 69 4.61 12.94 3.33
C ASN A 69 3.59 13.76 4.14
N GLU A 70 2.32 13.75 3.74
CA GLU A 70 1.23 14.41 4.46
C GLU A 70 1.09 13.91 5.91
N LYS A 71 1.37 12.62 6.13
CA LYS A 71 1.20 11.95 7.42
C LYS A 71 2.52 11.71 8.15
N LEU A 72 3.63 12.28 7.67
CA LEU A 72 4.98 11.91 8.10
C LEU A 72 5.15 12.00 9.62
N ALA A 73 4.66 13.08 10.23
CA ALA A 73 4.73 13.30 11.68
C ALA A 73 3.90 12.30 12.51
N SER A 74 2.93 11.62 11.89
CA SER A 74 2.08 10.62 12.56
C SER A 74 2.57 9.18 12.38
N ILE A 75 3.56 8.95 11.51
CA ILE A 75 4.16 7.64 11.31
C ILE A 75 5.03 7.34 12.53
N ARG A 76 4.72 6.26 13.25
CA ARG A 76 5.52 5.88 14.42
C ARG A 76 6.89 5.40 13.94
N PRO A 77 7.99 5.83 14.57
CA PRO A 77 9.32 5.31 14.25
C PRO A 77 9.36 3.78 14.29
N GLY A 78 9.92 3.16 13.27
CA GLY A 78 9.99 1.70 13.10
C GLY A 78 8.73 1.06 12.50
N SER A 79 7.68 1.83 12.20
CA SER A 79 6.44 1.33 11.56
C SER A 79 6.26 1.82 10.12
N GLU A 80 7.29 2.42 9.54
CA GLU A 80 7.24 3.09 8.24
C GLU A 80 6.83 2.12 7.13
N ARG A 81 7.43 0.93 7.10
CA ARG A 81 7.05 -0.11 6.13
C ARG A 81 5.61 -0.57 6.32
N SER A 82 5.15 -0.76 7.56
CA SER A 82 3.75 -1.13 7.83
C SER A 82 2.79 -0.07 7.31
N PHE A 83 3.11 1.21 7.56
CA PHE A 83 2.34 2.32 7.06
C PHE A 83 2.29 2.33 5.52
N LEU A 84 3.45 2.23 4.86
CA LEU A 84 3.56 2.23 3.40
C LEU A 84 2.80 1.05 2.77
N VAL A 85 2.92 -0.16 3.32
CA VAL A 85 2.17 -1.34 2.84
C VAL A 85 0.66 -1.15 3.01
N GLY A 86 0.23 -0.59 4.14
CA GLY A 86 -1.18 -0.28 4.37
C GLY A 86 -1.73 0.74 3.37
N VAL A 87 -0.95 1.78 3.03
CA VAL A 87 -1.33 2.74 1.98
C VAL A 87 -1.31 2.08 0.60
N ALA A 88 -0.26 1.34 0.24
CA ALA A 88 -0.13 0.65 -1.04
C ALA A 88 -1.27 -0.35 -1.29
N THR A 89 -1.67 -1.11 -0.27
CA THR A 89 -2.80 -2.05 -0.35
C THR A 89 -4.11 -1.32 -0.67
N ARG A 90 -4.34 -0.16 -0.03
CA ARG A 90 -5.53 0.68 -0.31
C ARG A 90 -5.48 1.26 -1.71
N VAL A 91 -4.36 1.88 -2.10
CA VAL A 91 -4.16 2.49 -3.42
C VAL A 91 -4.38 1.44 -4.52
N ALA A 92 -3.75 0.26 -4.40
CA ALA A 92 -3.94 -0.83 -5.35
C ALA A 92 -5.40 -1.31 -5.43
N SER A 93 -6.07 -1.46 -4.28
CA SER A 93 -7.49 -1.83 -4.23
C SER A 93 -8.40 -0.79 -4.89
N HIS A 94 -8.09 0.51 -4.76
CA HIS A 94 -8.81 1.57 -5.46
C HIS A 94 -8.53 1.55 -6.97
N SER A 95 -7.27 1.42 -7.38
CA SER A 95 -6.88 1.32 -8.79
C SER A 95 -7.56 0.14 -9.50
N ARG A 96 -7.55 -1.06 -8.90
CA ARG A 96 -8.23 -2.25 -9.44
C ARG A 96 -9.73 -2.03 -9.64
N ARG A 97 -10.41 -1.46 -8.63
CA ARG A 97 -11.84 -1.16 -8.73
C ARG A 97 -12.14 -0.12 -9.81
N ALA A 98 -11.29 0.89 -9.98
CA ALA A 98 -11.43 1.88 -11.04
C ALA A 98 -11.26 1.26 -12.43
N THR A 99 -10.26 0.38 -12.59
CA THR A 99 -10.03 -0.37 -13.83
C THR A 99 -11.21 -1.26 -14.19
N GLN A 100 -11.70 -2.07 -13.25
CA GLN A 100 -12.87 -2.94 -13.46
C GLN A 100 -14.12 -2.14 -13.88
N ARG A 101 -14.34 -0.96 -13.29
CA ARG A 101 -15.46 -0.08 -13.67
C ARG A 101 -15.30 0.49 -15.08
N ARG A 102 -14.09 0.92 -15.45
CA ARG A 102 -13.78 1.43 -16.80
C ARG A 102 -14.00 0.35 -17.86
N GLU A 103 -13.50 -0.86 -17.61
CA GLU A 103 -13.66 -2.00 -18.53
C GLU A 103 -15.14 -2.40 -18.67
N ALA A 104 -15.89 -2.48 -17.57
CA ALA A 104 -17.32 -2.77 -17.60
C ALA A 104 -18.12 -1.69 -18.36
N ALA A 105 -17.73 -0.41 -18.23
CA ALA A 105 -18.35 0.68 -18.98
C ALA A 105 -18.03 0.60 -20.48
N GLN A 106 -16.78 0.28 -20.84
CA GLN A 106 -16.37 0.10 -22.24
C GLN A 106 -17.08 -1.08 -22.90
N GLN A 107 -17.26 -2.20 -22.19
CA GLN A 107 -18.02 -3.35 -22.69
C GLN A 107 -19.48 -3.00 -22.99
N ARG A 108 -20.10 -2.18 -22.13
CA ARG A 108 -21.49 -1.72 -22.33
C ARG A 108 -21.62 -0.77 -23.53
N LEU A 109 -20.61 0.04 -23.81
CA LEU A 109 -20.63 1.01 -24.92
C LEU A 109 -20.24 0.40 -26.28
N SER A 110 -19.30 -0.54 -26.31
CA SER A 110 -18.69 -0.98 -27.58
C SER A 110 -19.31 -2.25 -28.17
N GLY A 111 -20.05 -3.05 -27.39
CA GLY A 111 -20.56 -4.36 -27.85
C GLY A 111 -19.45 -5.37 -28.24
N TYR A 112 -18.18 -4.99 -28.08
CA TYR A 112 -17.00 -5.76 -28.45
C TYR A 112 -16.17 -6.01 -27.17
N PRO A 113 -15.62 -7.22 -26.97
CA PRO A 113 -14.73 -7.45 -25.84
C PRO A 113 -13.48 -6.54 -25.94
N PRO A 114 -12.93 -6.06 -24.80
CA PRO A 114 -11.75 -5.22 -24.81
C PRO A 114 -10.57 -5.95 -25.46
N GLN A 115 -9.90 -5.28 -26.39
CA GLN A 115 -8.67 -5.79 -27.00
C GLN A 115 -7.58 -5.90 -25.92
N SER A 116 -7.12 -7.14 -25.69
CA SER A 116 -5.90 -7.37 -24.92
C SER A 116 -4.70 -6.87 -25.74
N PRO A 117 -3.74 -6.15 -25.13
CA PRO A 117 -2.53 -5.74 -25.85
C PRO A 117 -1.73 -6.96 -26.35
N ASP A 118 -1.18 -6.82 -27.56
CA ASP A 118 -0.44 -7.81 -28.34
C ASP A 118 0.96 -8.12 -27.73
N PRO A 119 1.31 -9.39 -27.41
CA PRO A 119 2.42 -9.72 -26.52
C PRO A 119 3.65 -10.34 -27.24
N GLU A 120 4.17 -9.72 -28.29
CA GLU A 120 5.35 -10.26 -28.99
C GLU A 120 6.59 -9.36 -28.83
N ALA A 121 7.28 -9.46 -27.68
CA ALA A 121 8.63 -8.86 -27.56
C ALA A 121 9.61 -9.45 -26.50
N LEU A 122 9.19 -10.15 -25.43
CA LEU A 122 10.13 -10.67 -24.38
C LEU A 122 9.69 -12.04 -23.81
N ALA A 123 9.52 -13.02 -24.70
CA ALA A 123 8.61 -14.16 -24.54
C ALA A 123 8.75 -15.00 -23.25
N ARG A 124 9.93 -15.51 -22.86
CA ARG A 124 9.98 -16.49 -21.74
C ARG A 124 9.89 -15.90 -20.32
N GLN A 125 10.49 -14.74 -20.07
CA GLN A 125 10.41 -14.10 -18.74
C GLN A 125 9.10 -13.30 -18.59
N ALA A 126 8.49 -12.86 -19.69
CA ALA A 126 7.16 -12.28 -19.71
C ALA A 126 6.08 -13.34 -19.44
N GLU A 127 6.15 -14.52 -20.06
CA GLU A 127 5.17 -15.61 -19.87
C GLU A 127 5.02 -16.03 -18.40
N ALA A 128 6.12 -16.23 -17.68
CA ALA A 128 6.07 -16.61 -16.26
C ALA A 128 5.51 -15.48 -15.38
N ARG A 129 5.80 -14.22 -15.72
CA ARG A 129 5.25 -13.05 -15.01
C ARG A 129 3.75 -12.91 -15.28
N ASP A 130 3.33 -13.06 -16.52
CA ASP A 130 1.92 -13.00 -16.92
C ASP A 130 1.11 -14.16 -16.33
N LEU A 131 1.72 -15.35 -16.20
CA LEU A 131 1.10 -16.48 -15.52
C LEU A 131 0.86 -16.16 -14.04
N LEU A 132 1.89 -15.64 -13.36
CA LEU A 132 1.79 -15.24 -11.96
C LEU A 132 0.74 -14.13 -11.77
N ASP A 133 0.75 -13.10 -12.62
CA ASP A 133 -0.21 -12.00 -12.54
C ASP A 133 -1.65 -12.49 -12.76
N ARG A 134 -1.88 -13.41 -13.72
CA ARG A 134 -3.17 -14.08 -13.93
C ARG A 134 -3.66 -14.85 -12.71
N VAL A 135 -2.77 -15.59 -12.03
CA VAL A 135 -3.12 -16.34 -10.82
C VAL A 135 -3.43 -15.39 -9.66
N LEU A 136 -2.65 -14.33 -9.48
CA LEU A 136 -2.91 -13.30 -8.46
C LEU A 136 -4.26 -12.62 -8.71
N ASP A 137 -4.67 -12.46 -9.97
CA ASP A 137 -5.98 -11.94 -10.40
C ASP A 137 -7.20 -12.71 -9.91
N LYS A 138 -7.02 -13.96 -9.52
CA LYS A 138 -8.07 -14.79 -8.95
C LYS A 138 -8.19 -14.64 -7.42
N MET A 139 -7.21 -13.99 -6.79
CA MET A 139 -7.23 -13.74 -5.35
C MET A 139 -7.99 -12.45 -5.03
N SER A 140 -8.75 -12.47 -3.92
CA SER A 140 -9.24 -11.24 -3.30
C SER A 140 -8.06 -10.39 -2.82
N SER A 141 -8.25 -9.08 -2.69
CA SER A 141 -7.16 -8.16 -2.30
C SER A 141 -6.52 -8.56 -0.96
N GLU A 142 -7.30 -9.08 -0.01
CA GLU A 142 -6.81 -9.52 1.29
C GLU A 142 -5.96 -10.80 1.23
N LEU A 143 -6.33 -11.74 0.36
CA LEU A 143 -5.56 -12.97 0.16
C LEU A 143 -4.27 -12.66 -0.62
N ARG A 144 -4.40 -11.82 -1.66
CA ARG A 144 -3.28 -11.37 -2.49
C ARG A 144 -2.22 -10.66 -1.66
N SER A 145 -2.61 -9.73 -0.79
CA SER A 145 -1.64 -8.98 0.02
C SER A 145 -0.83 -9.88 0.94
N VAL A 146 -1.48 -10.84 1.61
CA VAL A 146 -0.80 -11.82 2.47
C VAL A 146 0.12 -12.74 1.65
N PHE A 147 -0.35 -13.23 0.50
CA PHE A 147 0.42 -14.12 -0.36
C PHE A 147 1.68 -13.44 -0.91
N VAL A 148 1.54 -12.23 -1.45
CA VAL A 148 2.65 -11.46 -2.03
C VAL A 148 3.68 -11.14 -0.95
N LEU A 149 3.27 -10.63 0.21
CA LEU A 149 4.20 -10.29 1.28
C LEU A 149 4.95 -11.52 1.82
N PHE A 150 4.29 -12.67 1.91
CA PHE A 150 4.92 -13.88 2.43
C PHE A 150 5.76 -14.63 1.38
N GLU A 151 5.18 -14.96 0.23
CA GLU A 151 5.81 -15.84 -0.77
C GLU A 151 6.74 -15.11 -1.73
N LEU A 152 6.51 -13.81 -2.00
CA LEU A 152 7.27 -13.04 -3.00
C LEU A 152 8.22 -12.03 -2.39
N GLU A 153 7.84 -11.44 -1.26
CA GLU A 153 8.71 -10.53 -0.49
C GLU A 153 9.41 -11.26 0.67
N GLU A 154 9.21 -12.58 0.78
CA GLU A 154 9.91 -13.48 1.73
C GLU A 154 9.78 -13.08 3.20
N LEU A 155 8.71 -12.38 3.56
CA LEU A 155 8.48 -11.96 4.94
C LEU A 155 7.90 -13.09 5.78
N THR A 156 8.30 -13.12 7.05
CA THR A 156 7.77 -14.06 8.04
C THR A 156 6.29 -13.77 8.35
N ILE A 157 5.58 -14.75 8.91
CA ILE A 157 4.19 -14.57 9.38
C ILE A 157 4.07 -13.37 10.33
N ASP A 158 5.09 -13.15 11.17
CA ASP A 158 5.10 -12.12 12.19
C ASP A 158 5.31 -10.74 11.57
N GLU A 159 6.20 -10.63 10.59
CA GLU A 159 6.38 -9.41 9.80
C GLU A 159 5.12 -9.08 9.01
N VAL A 160 4.49 -10.05 8.34
CA VAL A 160 3.23 -9.83 7.61
C VAL A 160 2.10 -9.41 8.56
N ALA A 161 2.01 -10.03 9.74
CA ALA A 161 1.04 -9.65 10.77
C ALA A 161 1.24 -8.20 11.22
N ASN A 162 2.48 -7.81 11.48
CA ASN A 162 2.84 -6.45 11.88
C ASN A 162 2.63 -5.42 10.76
N LEU A 163 2.93 -5.77 9.51
CA LEU A 163 2.74 -4.89 8.34
C LEU A 163 1.27 -4.63 8.06
N LEU A 164 0.43 -5.65 8.16
CA LEU A 164 -0.99 -5.55 7.82
C LEU A 164 -1.88 -5.23 9.03
N GLY A 165 -1.33 -5.22 10.26
CA GLY A 165 -2.11 -5.04 11.48
C GLY A 165 -3.10 -6.17 11.74
N LEU A 166 -2.70 -7.42 11.45
CA LEU A 166 -3.54 -8.61 11.54
C LEU A 166 -3.04 -9.59 12.61
N PRO A 167 -3.92 -10.36 13.27
CA PRO A 167 -3.49 -11.48 14.11
C PRO A 167 -2.72 -12.54 13.31
N ARG A 168 -1.69 -13.14 13.90
CA ARG A 168 -0.89 -14.23 13.29
C ARG A 168 -1.78 -15.36 12.74
N GLY A 169 -2.80 -15.77 13.49
CA GLY A 169 -3.76 -16.80 13.06
C GLY A 169 -4.58 -16.40 11.83
N THR A 170 -4.90 -15.12 11.69
CA THR A 170 -5.57 -14.57 10.50
C THR A 170 -4.63 -14.61 9.30
N VAL A 171 -3.36 -14.23 9.47
CA VAL A 171 -2.33 -14.33 8.42
C VAL A 171 -2.18 -15.78 7.97
N ALA A 172 -2.01 -16.74 8.90
CA ALA A 172 -1.87 -18.16 8.58
C ALA A 172 -3.10 -18.70 7.82
N THR A 173 -4.30 -18.34 8.27
CA THR A 173 -5.54 -18.77 7.61
C THR A 173 -5.69 -18.18 6.20
N ARG A 174 -5.38 -16.88 6.03
CA ARG A 174 -5.39 -16.22 4.72
C ARG A 174 -4.33 -16.81 3.80
N LEU A 175 -3.12 -17.05 4.28
CA LEU A 175 -2.04 -17.65 3.50
C LEU A 175 -2.42 -19.05 3.01
N ARG A 176 -2.99 -19.89 3.88
CA ARG A 176 -3.51 -21.21 3.48
C ARG A 176 -4.56 -21.09 2.37
N ARG A 177 -5.51 -20.16 2.49
CA ARG A 177 -6.52 -19.91 1.47
C ARG A 177 -5.91 -19.41 0.15
N ALA A 178 -4.95 -18.49 0.22
CA ALA A 178 -4.27 -17.97 -0.95
C ALA A 178 -3.49 -19.07 -1.68
N ARG A 179 -2.79 -19.96 -0.96
CA ARG A 179 -2.12 -21.14 -1.55
C ARG A 179 -3.09 -22.09 -2.24
N MET A 180 -4.28 -22.30 -1.68
CA MET A 180 -5.31 -23.12 -2.35
C MET A 180 -5.78 -22.48 -3.66
N VAL A 181 -6.03 -21.16 -3.67
CA VAL A 181 -6.37 -20.44 -4.92
C VAL A 181 -5.23 -20.57 -5.93
N PHE A 182 -3.99 -20.32 -5.51
CA PHE A 182 -2.82 -20.44 -6.36
C PHE A 182 -2.71 -21.84 -7.00
N GLN A 183 -2.78 -22.90 -6.19
CA GLN A 183 -2.66 -24.28 -6.66
C GLN A 183 -3.80 -24.69 -7.59
N ASN A 184 -5.03 -24.19 -7.36
CA ASN A 184 -6.17 -24.49 -8.21
C ASN A 184 -6.02 -23.82 -9.58
N GLU A 185 -5.59 -22.57 -9.60
CA GLU A 185 -5.40 -21.81 -10.84
C GLU A 185 -4.21 -22.32 -11.66
N VAL A 186 -3.07 -22.63 -11.01
CA VAL A 186 -1.94 -23.26 -11.70
C VAL A 186 -2.36 -24.60 -12.31
N ARG A 187 -3.09 -25.45 -11.58
CA ARG A 187 -3.61 -26.72 -12.13
C ARG A 187 -4.59 -26.51 -13.29
N SER A 188 -5.40 -25.47 -13.24
CA SER A 188 -6.30 -25.11 -14.35
C SER A 188 -5.48 -24.75 -15.60
N LEU A 189 -4.42 -23.96 -15.43
CA LEU A 189 -3.55 -23.50 -16.52
C LEU A 189 -2.68 -24.64 -17.09
N GLU A 190 -2.20 -25.56 -16.24
CA GLU A 190 -1.47 -26.76 -16.68
C GLU A 190 -2.35 -27.76 -17.45
N ARG A 191 -3.66 -27.80 -17.17
CA ARG A 191 -4.62 -28.64 -17.90
C ARG A 191 -4.97 -28.07 -19.27
N PHE A 192 -4.73 -26.78 -19.50
CA PHE A 192 -4.96 -26.10 -20.78
C PHE A 192 -3.72 -25.32 -21.24
N PRO A 193 -2.61 -26.01 -21.58
CA PRO A 193 -1.44 -25.36 -22.14
C PRO A 193 -1.73 -24.99 -23.61
N GLY A 194 -2.46 -23.90 -23.85
CA GLY A 194 -2.60 -23.30 -25.19
C GLY A 194 -4.01 -23.07 -25.76
N GLY A 195 -5.08 -23.00 -24.96
CA GLY A 195 -6.43 -22.81 -25.50
C GLY A 195 -6.88 -21.35 -25.61
N ARG A 196 -6.69 -20.70 -26.77
CA ARG A 196 -7.73 -19.79 -27.28
C ARG A 196 -8.93 -20.68 -27.63
N GLU A 197 -10.06 -20.53 -26.94
CA GLU A 197 -11.31 -21.10 -27.45
C GLU A 197 -11.78 -20.31 -28.69
N PRO A 198 -12.40 -20.98 -29.67
CA PRO A 198 -12.85 -20.39 -30.93
C PRO A 198 -14.00 -19.39 -30.78
#